data_AF-A0A109JKJ8-F1
#
_entry.id   AF-A0A109JKJ8-F1
#
_cell.length_a   1.000
_cell.length_b   1.000
_cell.length_c   1.000
_cell.angle_alpha   90.00
_cell.angle_beta   90.00
_cell.angle_gamma   90.00
#
_symmetry.space_group_name_H-M   'P 1'
#
loop_
_entity.id
_entity.type
_entity.pdbx_description
1 polymer ?
#
loop_
_entity_poly.entity_id
_entity_poly.type
_entity_poly.pdbx_seq_one_letter_code
_entity_poly.pdbx_strand_id
1 'polypeptide(L)'
;MNEIIKPDARGTRNRGAVSVELITMVQSARQKSYWVSSRLQNCLMERTDRLRESELRSAIAEGEAMLANEEYQRLLAGLKPACAAATSAEIKQQLGMLLLAFPGRDDLSAFVEIAVAEIATEPVSRLRLVTAFRNLRRFARFRPSISEILEALVDVDLGHVNSLLKLPDRVKAVRMRLANGDFVQPATARITYSGDEAPDGL
;
A
#
# COMPACT_ATOMS: atom_id res chain seq x y z
N MET A 1 -50.85 -25.32 11.26
CA MET A 1 -50.38 -24.95 9.91
C MET A 1 -49.46 -23.76 10.07
N ASN A 2 -48.14 -23.99 10.13
CA ASN A 2 -47.14 -22.94 10.27
C ASN A 2 -46.50 -22.71 8.90
N GLU A 3 -46.76 -21.56 8.29
CA GLU A 3 -46.04 -21.12 7.11
C GLU A 3 -44.62 -20.72 7.49
N ILE A 4 -43.67 -21.42 6.89
CA ILE A 4 -42.24 -21.11 6.94
C ILE A 4 -42.04 -19.84 6.12
N ILE A 5 -41.77 -18.72 6.79
CA ILE A 5 -41.30 -17.49 6.15
C ILE A 5 -39.90 -17.77 5.61
N LYS A 6 -39.78 -17.93 4.30
CA LYS A 6 -38.50 -17.99 3.58
C LYS A 6 -37.77 -16.65 3.70
N PRO A 7 -36.44 -16.64 3.91
CA PRO A 7 -35.68 -15.40 3.89
C PRO A 7 -35.67 -14.80 2.47
N ASP A 8 -36.05 -13.53 2.38
CA ASP A 8 -36.11 -12.75 1.15
C ASP A 8 -34.71 -12.59 0.51
N ALA A 9 -34.62 -12.91 -0.77
CA ALA A 9 -33.40 -12.93 -1.58
C ALA A 9 -32.98 -11.52 -2.05
N ARG A 10 -32.86 -10.57 -1.12
CA ARG A 10 -32.41 -9.19 -1.42
C ARG A 10 -31.14 -8.86 -0.66
N GLY A 11 -30.01 -8.99 -1.37
CA GLY A 11 -28.65 -8.67 -0.92
C GLY A 11 -28.47 -7.24 -0.41
N THR A 12 -28.76 -7.03 0.86
CA THR A 12 -28.68 -5.72 1.55
C THR A 12 -27.69 -5.70 2.71
N ARG A 13 -26.85 -6.75 2.89
CA ARG A 13 -25.89 -6.81 4.02
C ARG A 13 -24.44 -6.36 3.75
N ASN A 14 -24.04 -5.97 2.54
CA ASN A 14 -22.61 -5.75 2.23
C ASN A 14 -22.18 -4.30 1.89
N ARG A 15 -23.02 -3.27 2.06
CA ARG A 15 -22.70 -1.93 1.49
C ARG A 15 -21.74 -1.08 2.33
N GLY A 16 -21.80 -1.18 3.66
CA GLY A 16 -20.84 -0.52 4.57
C GLY A 16 -19.59 -1.36 4.86
N ALA A 17 -19.72 -2.69 4.80
CA ALA A 17 -18.63 -3.63 5.09
C ALA A 17 -17.42 -3.42 4.18
N VAL A 18 -17.65 -3.15 2.89
CA VAL A 18 -16.59 -3.03 1.89
C VAL A 18 -15.74 -1.77 2.05
N SER A 19 -16.33 -0.66 2.51
CA SER A 19 -15.57 0.56 2.83
C SER A 19 -14.73 0.37 4.11
N VAL A 20 -15.29 -0.30 5.11
CA VAL A 20 -14.61 -0.63 6.37
C VAL A 20 -13.47 -1.61 6.15
N GLU A 21 -13.64 -2.62 5.29
CA GLU A 21 -12.60 -3.57 4.89
C GLU A 21 -11.43 -2.86 4.22
N LEU A 22 -11.69 -2.00 3.23
CA LEU A 22 -10.62 -1.23 2.57
C LEU A 22 -9.88 -0.31 3.54
N ILE A 23 -10.60 0.34 4.45
CA ILE A 23 -10.01 1.18 5.50
C ILE A 23 -9.11 0.35 6.42
N THR A 24 -9.61 -0.81 6.86
CA THR A 24 -8.86 -1.73 7.73
C THR A 24 -7.64 -2.27 7.01
N MET A 25 -7.76 -2.53 5.71
CA MET A 25 -6.65 -2.94 4.86
C MET A 25 -5.61 -1.83 4.71
N VAL A 26 -5.98 -0.55 4.56
CA VAL A 26 -5.02 0.57 4.56
C VAL A 26 -4.31 0.68 5.90
N GLN A 27 -5.04 0.55 7.01
CA GLN A 27 -4.43 0.62 8.35
C GLN A 27 -3.49 -0.56 8.61
N SER A 28 -3.90 -1.77 8.22
CA SER A 28 -3.07 -2.97 8.27
C SER A 28 -1.86 -2.85 7.35
N ALA A 29 -2.04 -2.32 6.14
CA ALA A 29 -0.97 -2.01 5.20
C ALA A 29 0.00 -0.97 5.77
N ARG A 30 -0.49 0.05 6.46
CA ARG A 30 0.37 1.05 7.10
C ARG A 30 1.18 0.43 8.23
N GLN A 31 0.56 -0.36 9.11
CA GLN A 31 1.24 -1.05 10.21
C GLN A 31 2.27 -2.07 9.70
N LYS A 32 1.91 -2.86 8.69
CA LYS A 32 2.80 -3.83 8.06
C LYS A 32 3.88 -3.16 7.21
N SER A 33 3.58 -2.04 6.58
CA SER A 33 4.58 -1.20 5.94
C SER A 33 5.57 -0.70 6.98
N TYR A 34 5.17 -0.24 8.16
CA TYR A 34 6.12 0.13 9.21
C TYR A 34 7.02 -1.03 9.65
N TRP A 35 6.47 -2.24 9.71
CA TRP A 35 7.23 -3.47 9.96
C TRP A 35 8.23 -3.81 8.85
N VAL A 36 7.82 -3.66 7.59
CA VAL A 36 8.69 -3.79 6.40
C VAL A 36 9.65 -2.59 6.29
N SER A 37 9.29 -1.43 6.84
CA SER A 37 10.01 -0.16 6.69
C SER A 37 11.32 -0.16 7.45
N SER A 38 11.34 -0.56 8.72
CA SER A 38 12.52 -0.27 9.55
C SER A 38 13.75 -1.13 9.22
N ARG A 39 13.58 -2.34 8.64
CA ARG A 39 14.69 -3.22 8.25
C ARG A 39 14.78 -3.43 6.74
N LEU A 40 13.69 -3.79 6.07
CA LEU A 40 13.68 -4.04 4.62
C LEU A 40 13.74 -2.74 3.79
N GLN A 41 13.28 -1.57 4.27
CA GLN A 41 13.40 -0.31 3.49
C GLN A 41 14.84 0.21 3.46
N ASN A 42 15.58 0.10 4.57
CA ASN A 42 17.00 0.44 4.58
C ASN A 42 17.81 -0.44 3.61
N CYS A 43 17.44 -1.72 3.46
CA CYS A 43 18.11 -2.64 2.55
C CYS A 43 17.56 -2.63 1.12
N LEU A 44 16.28 -2.34 0.87
CA LEU A 44 15.61 -2.53 -0.43
C LEU A 44 15.18 -1.23 -1.12
N MET A 45 15.13 -0.10 -0.42
CA MET A 45 14.45 1.10 -0.95
C MET A 45 15.34 2.28 -1.32
N GLU A 46 16.53 2.46 -0.73
CA GLU A 46 17.27 3.71 -1.01
C GLU A 46 18.77 3.60 -1.27
N ARG A 47 19.49 2.55 -0.86
CA ARG A 47 20.98 2.48 -1.06
C ARG A 47 21.54 1.06 -1.18
N THR A 48 21.01 0.27 -2.10
CA THR A 48 21.50 -1.10 -2.34
C THR A 48 22.90 -1.13 -2.97
N ASP A 49 23.38 -0.02 -3.54
CA ASP A 49 24.71 0.19 -4.11
C ASP A 49 25.86 0.07 -3.09
N ARG A 50 25.58 0.11 -1.79
CA ARG A 50 26.60 0.08 -0.72
C ARG A 50 26.52 -1.13 0.19
N LEU A 51 25.65 -2.09 -0.11
CA LEU A 51 25.45 -3.25 0.75
C LEU A 51 26.50 -4.33 0.49
N ARG A 52 26.90 -5.00 1.56
CA ARG A 52 27.75 -6.19 1.55
C ARG A 52 26.92 -7.42 1.20
N GLU A 53 27.60 -8.48 0.78
CA GLU A 53 26.96 -9.75 0.45
C GLU A 53 26.07 -10.30 1.58
N SER A 54 26.56 -10.26 2.82
CA SER A 54 25.82 -10.72 4.01
C SER A 54 24.53 -9.93 4.24
N GLU A 55 24.54 -8.63 3.97
CA GLU A 55 23.39 -7.75 4.12
C GLU A 55 22.34 -8.02 3.02
N LEU A 56 22.78 -8.27 1.79
CA LEU A 56 21.90 -8.68 0.70
C LEU A 56 21.24 -10.03 0.98
N ARG A 57 22.00 -11.01 1.48
CA ARG A 57 21.46 -12.33 1.88
C ARG A 57 20.44 -12.20 3.01
N SER A 58 20.72 -11.38 4.02
CA SER A 58 19.78 -11.10 5.11
C SER A 58 18.50 -10.45 4.59
N ALA A 59 18.61 -9.47 3.68
CA ALA A 59 17.47 -8.80 3.09
C ALA A 59 16.60 -9.73 2.24
N ILE A 60 17.20 -10.66 1.49
CA ILE A 60 16.47 -11.70 0.75
C ILE A 60 15.70 -12.59 1.72
N ALA A 61 16.36 -13.11 2.76
CA ALA A 61 15.72 -14.01 3.72
C ALA A 61 14.54 -13.35 4.45
N GLU A 62 14.70 -12.11 4.90
CA GLU A 62 13.61 -11.34 5.53
C GLU A 62 12.47 -11.05 4.55
N GLY A 63 12.81 -10.70 3.32
CA GLY A 63 11.83 -10.47 2.26
C GLY A 63 11.03 -11.72 1.93
N GLU A 64 11.70 -12.86 1.75
CA GLU A 64 11.07 -14.15 1.46
C GLU A 64 10.20 -14.64 2.63
N ALA A 65 10.63 -14.44 3.87
CA ALA A 65 9.81 -14.74 5.05
C ALA A 65 8.51 -13.91 5.07
N MET A 66 8.58 -12.64 4.67
CA MET A 66 7.40 -11.78 4.56
C MET A 66 6.50 -12.20 3.39
N LEU A 67 7.07 -12.55 2.23
CA LEU A 67 6.32 -13.08 1.09
C LEU A 67 5.64 -14.41 1.43
N ALA A 68 6.25 -15.26 2.27
CA ALA A 68 5.66 -16.52 2.72
C ALA A 68 4.55 -16.32 3.79
N ASN A 69 4.44 -15.14 4.40
CA ASN A 69 3.45 -14.86 5.43
C ASN A 69 2.03 -14.82 4.83
N GLU A 70 1.13 -15.68 5.31
CA GLU A 70 -0.24 -15.78 4.80
C GLU A 70 -1.03 -14.47 4.94
N GLU A 71 -0.85 -13.73 6.04
CA GLU A 71 -1.57 -12.48 6.22
C GLU A 71 -1.09 -11.39 5.26
N TYR A 72 0.19 -11.39 4.90
CA TYR A 72 0.73 -10.51 3.86
C TYR A 72 0.14 -10.89 2.49
N GLN A 73 0.04 -12.18 2.18
CA GLN A 73 -0.60 -12.65 0.93
C GLN A 73 -2.07 -12.26 0.84
N ARG A 74 -2.85 -12.44 1.93
CA ARG A 74 -4.24 -11.99 2.00
C ARG A 74 -4.36 -10.47 1.83
N LEU A 75 -3.46 -9.72 2.45
CA LEU A 75 -3.43 -8.26 2.30
C LEU A 75 -3.13 -7.85 0.85
N LEU A 76 -2.14 -8.46 0.20
CA LEU A 76 -1.81 -8.20 -1.21
C LEU A 76 -2.99 -8.53 -2.14
N ALA A 77 -3.66 -9.65 -1.91
CA ALA A 77 -4.81 -10.08 -2.70
C ALA A 77 -5.96 -9.06 -2.64
N GLY A 78 -6.14 -8.38 -1.50
CA GLY A 78 -7.10 -7.28 -1.39
C GLY A 78 -6.57 -5.94 -1.93
N LEU A 79 -5.30 -5.61 -1.70
CA LEU A 79 -4.74 -4.29 -2.08
C LEU A 79 -4.65 -4.14 -3.60
N LYS A 80 -4.30 -5.19 -4.33
CA LYS A 80 -4.21 -5.16 -5.81
C LYS A 80 -5.52 -4.67 -6.46
N PRO A 81 -6.69 -5.30 -6.23
CA PRO A 81 -7.94 -4.81 -6.80
C PRO A 81 -8.36 -3.45 -6.22
N ALA A 82 -8.00 -3.14 -4.98
CA ALA A 82 -8.28 -1.83 -4.39
C ALA A 82 -7.49 -0.68 -5.07
N CYS A 83 -6.32 -0.98 -5.63
CA CYS A 83 -5.50 -0.02 -6.37
C CYS A 83 -5.90 0.12 -7.84
N ALA A 84 -6.81 -0.72 -8.35
CA ALA A 84 -7.36 -0.56 -9.68
C ALA A 84 -8.15 0.75 -9.79
N ALA A 85 -8.25 1.27 -11.02
CA ALA A 85 -9.08 2.43 -11.33
C ALA A 85 -10.52 2.14 -10.90
N ALA A 86 -11.13 3.09 -10.19
CA ALA A 86 -12.49 2.95 -9.71
C ALA A 86 -13.49 3.09 -10.86
N THR A 87 -14.54 2.30 -10.80
CA THR A 87 -15.66 2.40 -11.74
C THR A 87 -16.55 3.60 -11.41
N SER A 88 -17.28 4.12 -12.40
CA SER A 88 -18.27 5.19 -12.16
C SER A 88 -19.34 4.79 -11.13
N ALA A 89 -19.69 3.51 -11.05
CA ALA A 89 -20.60 2.99 -10.04
C ALA A 89 -20.02 3.10 -8.62
N GLU A 90 -18.74 2.79 -8.45
CA GLU A 90 -18.04 2.94 -7.17
C GLU A 90 -17.87 4.41 -6.79
N ILE A 91 -17.56 5.29 -7.75
CA ILE A 91 -17.47 6.74 -7.52
C ILE A 91 -18.83 7.26 -7.02
N LYS A 92 -19.92 6.96 -7.74
CA LYS A 92 -21.29 7.32 -7.34
C LYS A 92 -21.64 6.82 -5.96
N GLN A 93 -21.29 5.56 -5.65
CA GLN A 93 -21.53 4.97 -4.34
C GLN A 93 -20.78 5.73 -3.24
N GLN A 94 -19.50 6.01 -3.42
CA GLN A 94 -18.70 6.73 -2.43
C GLN A 94 -19.19 8.17 -2.25
N LEU A 95 -19.55 8.86 -3.34
CA LEU A 95 -20.14 10.20 -3.29
C LEU A 95 -21.45 10.20 -2.52
N GLY A 96 -22.33 9.23 -2.76
CA GLY A 96 -23.57 9.09 -1.99
C GLY A 96 -23.31 8.97 -0.49
N MET A 97 -22.34 8.13 -0.09
CA MET A 97 -21.96 8.00 1.33
C MET A 97 -21.32 9.27 1.90
N LEU A 98 -20.55 10.02 1.11
CA LEU A 98 -19.99 11.31 1.50
C LEU A 98 -21.12 12.32 1.75
N LEU A 99 -22.03 12.47 0.79
CA LEU A 99 -23.10 13.46 0.84
C LEU A 99 -24.11 13.17 1.96
N LEU A 100 -24.42 11.90 2.22
CA LEU A 100 -25.27 11.49 3.34
C LEU A 100 -24.71 11.85 4.72
N ALA A 101 -23.40 12.10 4.83
CA ALA A 101 -22.79 12.55 6.09
C ALA A 101 -23.07 14.02 6.41
N PHE A 102 -23.58 14.79 5.45
CA PHE A 102 -23.88 16.22 5.61
C PHE A 102 -25.39 16.47 5.46
N PRO A 103 -26.09 16.84 6.54
CA PRO A 103 -27.53 17.04 6.49
C PRO A 103 -27.90 18.19 5.54
N GLY A 104 -28.90 17.98 4.68
CA GLY A 104 -29.44 18.98 3.77
C GLY A 104 -30.70 18.47 3.07
N ARG A 105 -31.53 19.38 2.54
CA ARG A 105 -32.78 19.06 1.81
C ARG A 105 -32.68 19.30 0.30
N ASP A 106 -31.51 19.69 -0.18
CA ASP A 106 -31.29 20.06 -1.59
C ASP A 106 -31.28 18.81 -2.48
N ASP A 107 -31.73 18.97 -3.73
CA ASP A 107 -31.51 17.97 -4.77
C ASP A 107 -30.04 18.03 -5.22
N LEU A 108 -29.34 16.90 -5.08
CA LEU A 108 -27.91 16.76 -5.37
C LEU A 108 -27.64 16.02 -6.68
N SER A 109 -28.67 15.75 -7.48
CA SER A 109 -28.55 14.95 -8.71
C SER A 109 -27.53 15.57 -9.68
N ALA A 110 -27.66 16.86 -9.97
CA ALA A 110 -26.70 17.58 -10.83
C ALA A 110 -25.28 17.62 -10.25
N PHE A 111 -25.16 17.82 -8.93
CA PHE A 111 -23.86 17.80 -8.25
C PHE A 111 -23.16 16.45 -8.41
N VAL A 112 -23.89 15.35 -8.21
CA VAL A 112 -23.36 14.00 -8.33
C VAL A 112 -22.93 13.71 -9.76
N GLU A 113 -23.70 14.12 -10.76
CA GLU A 113 -23.33 13.91 -12.17
C GLU A 113 -22.03 14.64 -12.54
N ILE A 114 -21.92 15.92 -12.17
CA ILE A 114 -20.70 16.71 -12.43
C ILE A 114 -19.51 16.11 -11.68
N ALA A 115 -19.66 15.81 -10.38
CA ALA A 115 -18.58 15.24 -9.58
C ALA A 115 -18.09 13.88 -10.13
N VAL A 116 -18.99 13.03 -10.62
CA VAL A 116 -18.59 11.75 -11.24
C VAL A 116 -17.82 11.98 -12.53
N ALA A 117 -18.25 12.93 -13.36
CA ALA A 117 -17.56 13.25 -14.61
C ALA A 117 -16.14 13.76 -14.33
N GLU A 118 -16.00 14.71 -13.41
CA GLU A 118 -14.72 15.30 -12.99
C GLU A 118 -13.78 14.28 -12.33
N ILE A 119 -14.30 13.39 -11.49
CA ILE A 119 -13.47 12.34 -10.88
C ILE A 119 -13.03 11.31 -11.92
N ALA A 120 -13.87 11.03 -12.92
CA ALA A 120 -13.60 10.03 -13.93
C ALA A 120 -12.60 10.49 -15.02
N THR A 121 -12.31 11.79 -15.13
CA THR A 121 -11.29 12.30 -16.08
C THR A 121 -9.89 11.82 -15.72
N GLU A 122 -9.62 11.58 -14.44
CA GLU A 122 -8.36 11.01 -13.96
C GLU A 122 -8.58 9.60 -13.39
N PRO A 123 -7.68 8.65 -13.65
CA PRO A 123 -7.82 7.29 -13.13
C PRO A 123 -7.51 7.25 -11.62
N VAL A 124 -8.52 7.55 -10.81
CA VAL A 124 -8.46 7.49 -9.36
C VAL A 124 -8.71 6.06 -8.89
N SER A 125 -7.85 5.54 -8.00
CA SER A 125 -8.04 4.20 -7.46
C SER A 125 -9.18 4.15 -6.44
N ARG A 126 -9.81 2.98 -6.32
CA ARG A 126 -10.85 2.75 -5.31
C ARG A 126 -10.36 3.03 -3.89
N LEU A 127 -9.13 2.63 -3.59
CA LEU A 127 -8.50 2.88 -2.29
C LEU A 127 -8.36 4.39 -2.00
N ARG A 128 -7.97 5.17 -3.02
CA ARG A 128 -7.84 6.62 -2.94
C ARG A 128 -9.19 7.28 -2.68
N LEU A 129 -10.24 6.89 -3.40
CA LEU A 129 -11.60 7.38 -3.18
C LEU A 129 -12.09 7.15 -1.76
N VAL A 130 -12.01 5.89 -1.28
CA VAL A 130 -12.48 5.55 0.07
C VAL A 130 -11.73 6.35 1.13
N THR A 131 -10.42 6.52 0.96
CA THR A 131 -9.58 7.24 1.92
C THR A 131 -9.89 8.73 1.93
N ALA A 132 -9.91 9.38 0.76
CA ALA A 132 -10.22 10.80 0.63
C ALA A 132 -11.60 11.11 1.21
N PHE A 133 -12.62 10.34 0.84
CA PHE A 133 -13.99 10.64 1.25
C PHE A 133 -14.22 10.32 2.72
N ARG A 134 -13.51 9.34 3.28
CA ARG A 134 -13.49 9.15 4.74
C ARG A 134 -12.90 10.36 5.44
N ASN A 135 -11.79 10.91 4.94
CA ASN A 135 -11.16 12.08 5.53
C ASN A 135 -12.09 13.29 5.46
N LEU A 136 -12.72 13.54 4.31
CA LEU A 136 -13.72 14.59 4.16
C LEU A 136 -14.88 14.42 5.14
N ARG A 137 -15.47 13.22 5.26
CA ARG A 137 -16.53 12.95 6.26
C ARG A 137 -16.09 13.21 7.70
N ARG A 138 -14.81 13.01 8.01
CA ARG A 138 -14.28 13.13 9.38
C ARG A 138 -13.90 14.56 9.74
N PHE A 139 -13.38 15.32 8.79
CA PHE A 139 -12.72 16.60 9.05
C PHE A 139 -13.44 17.80 8.45
N ALA A 140 -14.21 17.63 7.36
CA ALA A 140 -14.97 18.72 6.79
C ALA A 140 -16.14 19.09 7.71
N ARG A 141 -16.31 20.39 7.94
CA ARG A 141 -17.43 20.93 8.74
C ARG A 141 -18.72 21.05 7.93
N PHE A 142 -18.58 21.23 6.62
CA PHE A 142 -19.68 21.42 5.68
C PHE A 142 -19.54 20.43 4.53
N ARG A 143 -20.61 20.31 3.72
CA ARG A 143 -20.58 19.52 2.49
C ARG A 143 -19.45 20.05 1.59
N PRO A 144 -18.49 19.20 1.18
CA PRO A 144 -17.39 19.64 0.35
C PRO A 144 -17.88 19.98 -1.07
N SER A 145 -17.30 21.02 -1.64
CA SER A 145 -17.38 21.36 -3.06
C SER A 145 -16.66 20.33 -3.92
N ILE A 146 -16.88 20.38 -5.24
CA ILE A 146 -16.19 19.49 -6.19
C ILE A 146 -14.68 19.72 -6.15
N SER A 147 -14.23 20.97 -6.05
CA SER A 147 -12.81 21.31 -5.92
C SER A 147 -12.17 20.69 -4.68
N GLU A 148 -12.81 20.80 -3.51
CA GLU A 148 -12.33 20.17 -2.26
C GLU A 148 -12.32 18.64 -2.37
N ILE A 149 -13.25 18.05 -3.13
CA ILE A 149 -13.24 16.61 -3.41
C ILE A 149 -12.02 16.23 -4.25
N LEU A 150 -11.72 16.96 -5.31
CA LEU A 150 -10.57 16.68 -6.17
C LEU A 150 -9.24 16.88 -5.43
N GLU A 151 -9.10 17.96 -4.67
CA GLU A 151 -7.93 18.20 -3.81
C GLU A 151 -7.72 17.06 -2.80
N ALA A 152 -8.79 16.63 -2.12
CA ALA A 152 -8.71 15.53 -1.18
C ALA A 152 -8.29 14.21 -1.83
N LEU A 153 -8.55 14.00 -3.13
CA LEU A 153 -8.08 12.81 -3.85
C LEU A 153 -6.59 12.89 -4.16
N VAL A 154 -6.07 14.08 -4.51
CA VAL A 154 -4.65 14.33 -4.74
C VAL A 154 -3.84 14.14 -3.46
N ASP A 155 -4.35 14.62 -2.32
CA ASP A 155 -3.67 14.60 -1.03
C ASP A 155 -3.53 13.20 -0.39
N VAL A 156 -4.17 12.18 -0.96
CA VAL A 156 -4.06 10.82 -0.43
C VAL A 156 -2.71 10.19 -0.81
N ASP A 157 -1.84 10.13 0.20
CA ASP A 157 -0.57 9.41 0.15
C ASP A 157 -0.76 7.88 0.29
N LEU A 158 -0.46 7.16 -0.79
CA LEU A 158 -0.44 5.69 -0.85
C LEU A 158 0.98 5.12 -1.03
N GLY A 159 2.03 5.87 -0.70
CA GLY A 159 3.43 5.46 -0.86
C GLY A 159 3.78 4.15 -0.13
N HIS A 160 3.19 3.95 1.05
CA HIS A 160 3.29 2.71 1.83
C HIS A 160 2.64 1.50 1.11
N VAL A 161 1.48 1.69 0.48
CA VAL A 161 0.79 0.65 -0.31
C VAL A 161 1.63 0.27 -1.53
N ASN A 162 2.14 1.27 -2.26
CA ASN A 162 3.04 1.06 -3.39
C ASN A 162 4.31 0.29 -2.99
N SER A 163 4.84 0.57 -1.80
CA SER A 163 6.02 -0.13 -1.28
C SER A 163 5.74 -1.59 -0.97
N LEU A 164 4.57 -1.91 -0.42
CA LEU A 164 4.15 -3.29 -0.16
C LEU A 164 3.89 -4.05 -1.46
N LEU A 165 3.23 -3.44 -2.45
CA LEU A 165 2.95 -4.06 -3.75
C LEU A 165 4.23 -4.38 -4.54
N LYS A 166 5.27 -3.56 -4.40
CA LYS A 166 6.56 -3.72 -5.08
C LYS A 166 7.55 -4.62 -4.35
N LEU A 167 7.24 -5.08 -3.12
CA LEU A 167 8.14 -5.93 -2.34
C LEU A 167 8.57 -7.21 -3.10
N PRO A 168 7.69 -7.96 -3.79
CA PRO A 168 8.10 -9.14 -4.54
C PRO A 168 9.15 -8.82 -5.62
N ASP A 169 8.95 -7.73 -6.36
CA ASP A 169 9.87 -7.29 -7.41
C ASP A 169 11.21 -6.84 -6.84
N ARG A 170 11.21 -6.22 -5.66
CA ARG A 170 12.43 -5.80 -4.96
C ARG A 170 13.25 -7.00 -4.47
N VAL A 171 12.60 -8.00 -3.88
CA VAL A 171 13.27 -9.24 -3.47
C VAL A 171 13.90 -9.91 -4.69
N LYS A 172 13.16 -9.97 -5.82
CA LYS A 172 13.70 -10.49 -7.09
C LYS A 172 14.90 -9.69 -7.58
N ALA A 173 14.83 -8.35 -7.55
CA ALA A 173 15.94 -7.48 -7.97
C ALA A 173 17.19 -7.70 -7.11
N VAL A 174 17.04 -7.83 -5.79
CA VAL A 174 18.17 -8.09 -4.89
C VAL A 174 18.78 -9.47 -5.11
N ARG A 175 17.95 -10.50 -5.39
CA ARG A 175 18.45 -11.83 -5.79
C ARG A 175 19.29 -11.77 -7.07
N MET A 176 18.83 -11.03 -8.08
CA MET A 176 19.59 -10.86 -9.33
C MET A 176 20.93 -10.17 -9.07
N ARG A 177 20.97 -9.15 -8.22
CA ARG A 177 22.22 -8.47 -7.86
C ARG A 177 23.21 -9.36 -7.12
N LEU A 178 22.73 -10.13 -6.15
CA LEU A 178 23.56 -11.11 -5.44
C LEU A 178 24.15 -12.12 -6.43
N ALA A 179 23.37 -12.58 -7.40
CA ALA A 179 23.83 -13.50 -8.43
C ALA A 179 24.86 -12.86 -9.39
N ASN A 180 24.72 -11.57 -9.69
CA ASN A 180 25.63 -10.83 -10.57
C ASN A 180 26.94 -10.39 -9.89
N GLY A 181 27.06 -10.50 -8.57
CA GLY A 181 28.22 -9.99 -7.84
C GLY A 181 28.21 -8.47 -7.59
N ASP A 182 27.07 -7.80 -7.79
CA ASP A 182 26.92 -6.34 -7.74
C ASP A 182 26.80 -5.83 -6.29
N PHE A 183 27.84 -6.01 -5.48
CA PHE A 183 27.89 -5.63 -4.07
C PHE A 183 29.29 -5.21 -3.59
N VAL A 184 29.35 -4.51 -2.46
CA VAL A 184 30.61 -4.09 -1.86
C VAL A 184 31.34 -5.32 -1.34
N GLN A 185 32.46 -5.67 -1.96
CA GLN A 185 33.34 -6.69 -1.42
C GLN A 185 33.92 -6.19 -0.10
N PRO A 186 33.99 -7.05 0.93
CA PRO A 186 34.77 -6.70 2.11
C PRO A 186 36.19 -6.39 1.63
N ALA A 187 36.74 -5.23 2.04
CA ALA A 187 38.16 -4.97 1.86
C ALA A 187 38.88 -6.14 2.51
N THR A 188 39.42 -7.04 1.68
CA THR A 188 40.26 -8.11 2.17
C THR A 188 41.44 -7.40 2.78
N ALA A 189 41.48 -7.36 4.12
CA ALA A 189 42.69 -7.03 4.84
C ALA A 189 43.71 -8.06 4.37
N ARG A 190 44.55 -7.67 3.40
CA ARG A 190 45.81 -8.35 3.15
C ARG A 190 46.60 -8.13 4.42
N ILE A 191 46.44 -9.04 5.37
CA ILE A 191 47.46 -9.27 6.38
C ILE A 191 48.61 -9.86 5.57
N THR A 192 49.46 -8.98 5.02
CA THR A 192 50.80 -9.37 4.62
C THR A 192 51.49 -9.78 5.90
N TYR A 193 51.50 -11.08 6.19
CA TYR A 193 52.56 -11.64 7.02
C TYR A 193 53.85 -11.45 6.23
N SER A 194 54.57 -10.37 6.51
CA SER A 194 55.99 -10.29 6.21
C SER A 194 56.69 -11.23 7.19
N GLY A 195 56.67 -12.53 6.87
CA GLY A 195 57.70 -13.43 7.34
C GLY A 195 58.97 -13.08 6.59
N ASP A 196 59.92 -12.48 7.29
CA ASP A 196 61.36 -12.77 7.21
C ASP A 196 62.11 -11.64 7.91
N GLU A 197 62.61 -11.95 9.10
CA GLU A 197 63.97 -11.63 9.51
C GLU A 197 64.24 -12.41 10.80
N ALA A 198 64.81 -13.61 10.62
CA ALA A 198 65.58 -14.23 11.67
C ALA A 198 66.80 -13.32 11.93
N PRO A 199 67.08 -12.90 13.17
CA PRO A 199 68.34 -12.21 13.44
C PRO A 199 69.44 -13.26 13.44
N ASP A 200 70.22 -13.26 12.35
CA ASP A 200 71.55 -13.85 12.35
C ASP A 200 72.41 -13.15 13.41
N GLY A 201 72.97 -13.99 14.30
CA GLY A 201 74.20 -13.82 15.07
C GLY A 201 74.65 -12.43 15.52
N LEU A 202 74.75 -12.26 16.85
CA LEU A 202 76.03 -12.20 17.57
C LEU A 202 75.83 -12.43 19.08
#